data_AF-A0A4D7D983-F1
#
_entry.id   AF-A0A4D7D983-F1
#
_cell.length_a   1.000
_cell.length_b   1.000
_cell.length_c   1.000
_cell.angle_alpha   90.00
_cell.angle_beta   90.00
_cell.angle_gamma   90.00
#
_symmetry.space_group_name_H-M   'P 1'
#
loop_
_entity.id
_entity.type
_entity.pdbx_description
1 polymer ?
#
loop_
_entity_poly.entity_id
_entity_poly.type
_entity_poly.pdbx_seq_one_letter_code
_entity_poly.pdbx_strand_id
1 'polypeptide(L)' 'MSTINARKKPRGRPSVESEEIRARVQQPLLGRLDEYAAENDLPRAEAIRRLVEAGLERLA' A
#
# COMPACT_ATOMS: atom_id res chain seq x y z
N MET A 1 14.68 15.10 -16.53
CA MET A 1 13.63 15.84 -15.80
C MET A 1 13.01 14.91 -14.78
N SER A 2 13.09 15.24 -13.49
CA SER A 2 12.59 14.41 -12.38
C SER A 2 11.08 14.59 -12.22
N THR A 3 10.32 13.50 -12.28
CA THR A 3 8.85 13.48 -12.10
C THR A 3 8.47 12.88 -10.74
N ILE A 4 9.05 13.38 -9.65
CA ILE A 4 8.50 13.09 -8.32
C ILE A 4 7.39 14.10 -8.03
N ASN A 5 6.24 13.90 -8.69
CA ASN A 5 5.03 14.69 -8.45
C ASN A 5 4.37 14.25 -7.13
N ALA A 6 4.96 14.60 -5.98
CA ALA A 6 4.30 14.40 -4.69
C ALA A 6 2.90 15.05 -4.73
N ARG A 7 1.85 14.27 -4.46
CA ARG A 7 0.47 14.74 -4.52
C ARG A 7 0.30 15.73 -3.38
N LYS A 8 0.03 16.99 -3.70
CA LYS A 8 -0.14 18.05 -2.72
C LYS A 8 -1.22 17.64 -1.72
N LYS A 9 -0.90 17.61 -0.41
CA LYS A 9 -1.88 17.33 0.65
C LYS A 9 -3.06 18.33 0.50
N PRO A 10 -4.31 17.85 0.34
CA PRO A 10 -5.46 18.75 0.24
C PRO A 10 -5.59 19.56 1.53
N ARG A 11 -5.77 20.88 1.40
CA ARG A 11 -5.96 21.78 2.55
C ARG A 11 -7.20 21.32 3.32
N GLY A 12 -7.03 20.95 4.59
CA GLY A 12 -8.13 20.56 5.49
C GLY A 12 -8.17 19.10 5.95
N ARG A 13 -7.30 18.21 5.44
CA ARG A 13 -7.15 16.87 6.03
C ARG A 13 -6.26 16.97 7.28
N PRO A 14 -6.71 16.53 8.47
CA PRO A 14 -5.86 16.43 9.66
C PRO A 14 -4.59 15.63 9.36
N SER A 15 -3.49 15.99 10.00
CA SER A 15 -2.27 15.18 9.90
C SER A 15 -2.56 13.80 10.47
N VAL A 16 -2.25 12.77 9.70
CA VAL A 16 -2.26 11.37 10.14
C VAL A 16 -0.82 10.86 10.05
N GLU A 17 -0.41 10.04 11.00
CA GLU A 17 0.92 9.40 11.07
C GLU A 17 1.02 8.26 10.03
N SER A 18 0.78 8.59 8.77
CA SER A 18 0.88 7.64 7.65
C SER A 18 1.27 8.38 6.37
N GLU A 19 2.15 7.77 5.59
CA GLU A 19 2.57 8.27 4.28
C GLU A 19 2.11 7.35 3.14
N GLU A 20 1.91 7.93 1.95
CA GLU A 20 1.58 7.18 0.74
C GLU A 20 2.82 6.45 0.22
N ILE A 21 2.74 5.13 0.09
CA ILE A 21 3.79 4.33 -0.56
C ILE A 21 3.56 4.36 -2.08
N ARG A 22 4.54 4.88 -2.82
CA ARG A 22 4.48 4.97 -4.30
C ARG A 22 5.36 3.90 -4.93
N ALA A 23 4.73 2.82 -5.38
CA ALA A 23 5.41 1.75 -6.08
C ALA A 23 4.62 1.34 -7.33
N ARG A 24 5.34 1.07 -8.43
CA ARG A 24 4.75 0.37 -9.58
C ARG A 24 4.80 -1.12 -9.31
N VAL A 25 3.66 -1.78 -9.46
CA VAL A 25 3.52 -3.22 -9.22
C VAL A 25 2.97 -3.88 -10.49
N GLN A 26 3.48 -5.06 -10.82
CA GLN A 26 3.04 -5.82 -11.99
C GLN A 26 1.61 -6.34 -11.80
N GLN A 27 0.81 -6.37 -12.88
CA GLN A 27 -0.59 -6.82 -12.84
C GLN A 27 -0.80 -8.21 -12.22
N PRO A 28 0.04 -9.23 -12.49
CA PRO A 28 -0.11 -10.53 -11.85
C PRO A 28 0.01 -10.49 -10.33
N LEU A 29 0.88 -9.62 -9.79
CA LEU A 29 1.02 -9.47 -8.34
C LEU A 29 -0.18 -8.71 -7.74
N LEU A 30 -0.74 -7.74 -8.46
CA LEU A 30 -1.97 -7.05 -8.05
C LEU A 30 -3.14 -8.01 -7.98
N GLY A 31 -3.30 -8.93 -8.95
CA GLY A 31 -4.34 -9.96 -8.91
C GLY A 31 -4.24 -10.84 -7.65
N ARG A 32 -3.03 -11.33 -7.34
CA ARG A 32 -2.80 -12.13 -6.12
C ARG A 32 -3.07 -11.35 -4.83
N LEU A 33 -2.76 -10.06 -4.81
CA LEU A 33 -3.06 -9.19 -3.68
C LEU A 33 -4.59 -9.04 -3.48
N ASP A 34 -5.33 -8.94 -4.58
CA ASP A 34 -6.79 -8.80 -4.56
C ASP A 34 -7.48 -10.08 -4.11
N GLU A 35 -6.99 -11.23 -4.57
CA GLU A 35 -7.44 -12.55 -4.11
C GLU A 35 -7.23 -12.69 -2.61
N TYR A 36 -6.01 -12.42 -2.11
CA TYR A 36 -5.72 -12.46 -0.68
C TYR A 36 -6.63 -11.52 0.12
N ALA A 37 -6.87 -10.31 -0.37
CA ALA A 37 -7.76 -9.35 0.28
C ALA A 37 -9.21 -9.87 0.35
N ALA A 38 -9.71 -10.46 -0.75
CA ALA A 38 -11.06 -11.01 -0.81
C ALA A 38 -11.23 -12.24 0.10
N GLU A 39 -10.27 -13.16 0.11
CA GLU A 39 -10.29 -14.37 0.95
C GLU A 39 -10.32 -14.05 2.45
N ASN A 40 -9.76 -12.91 2.84
CA ASN A 40 -9.65 -12.49 4.24
C ASN A 40 -10.68 -11.40 4.63
N ASP A 41 -11.59 -11.03 3.72
CA ASP A 41 -12.56 -9.94 3.91
C ASP A 41 -11.91 -8.61 4.33
N LEU A 42 -10.80 -8.26 3.65
CA LEU A 42 -10.00 -7.07 3.96
C LEU A 42 -10.05 -6.04 2.83
N PRO A 43 -10.02 -4.73 3.14
CA PRO A 43 -9.65 -3.72 2.17
C PRO A 43 -8.23 -3.97 1.65
N ARG A 44 -7.98 -3.72 0.36
CA ARG A 44 -6.65 -3.87 -0.27
C ARG A 44 -5.53 -3.18 0.52
N ALA A 45 -5.77 -1.99 1.05
CA ALA A 45 -4.77 -1.26 1.84
C ALA A 45 -4.42 -1.95 3.17
N GLU A 46 -5.35 -2.69 3.76
CA GLU A 46 -5.11 -3.49 4.96
C GLU A 46 -4.35 -4.78 4.60
N ALA A 47 -4.75 -5.45 3.51
CA ALA A 47 -4.02 -6.59 2.97
C ALA A 47 -2.54 -6.27 2.70
N ILE A 48 -2.25 -5.13 2.06
CA ILE A 48 -0.87 -4.66 1.83
C ILE A 48 -0.12 -4.51 3.16
N ARG A 49 -0.72 -3.87 4.17
CA ARG A 49 -0.07 -3.63 5.47
C ARG A 49 0.32 -4.94 6.14
N ARG A 50 -0.61 -5.90 6.22
CA ARG A 50 -0.36 -7.22 6.82
C ARG A 50 0.71 -8.01 6.08
N LEU A 51 0.68 -8.01 4.75
CA LEU A 51 1.67 -8.73 3.93
C LEU A 51 3.06 -8.11 4.04
N VAL A 52 3.16 -6.79 4.13
CA VAL A 52 4.43 -6.08 4.34
C VAL A 52 4.98 -6.40 5.73
N GLU A 53 4.17 -6.30 6.77
CA GLU A 53 4.57 -6.61 8.15
C GLU A 53 5.04 -8.06 8.29
N ALA A 54 4.25 -9.01 7.83
CA ALA A 54 4.63 -10.43 7.82
C ALA A 54 5.88 -10.71 6.99
N GLY A 55 6.11 -9.94 5.92
CA GLY A 55 7.33 -10.03 5.11
C GLY A 55 8.56 -9.54 5.87
N LEU A 56 8.45 -8.42 6.58
CA LEU A 56 9.53 -7.84 7.39
C LEU A 56 9.88 -8.72 8.59
N GLU A 57 8.90 -9.28 9.27
CA GLU A 57 9.10 -10.22 10.39
C GLU A 57 9.86 -11.49 9.97
N ARG A 58 9.63 -11.99 8.75
CA ARG A 58 10.33 -13.17 8.21
C ARG A 58 11.78 -12.89 7.79
N LEU A 59 12.13 -11.63 7.58
CA LEU A 59 13.45 -11.19 7.13
C LEU A 59 14.33 -10.67 8.27
N ALA A 60 13.73 -10.36 9.43
CA ALA A 60 14.41 -9.98 10.66
C ALA A 60 14.94 -11.21 11.42
#